data_AF-A0A957YKZ9-F1
#
_entry.id   AF-A0A957YKZ9-F1
#
_cell.length_a   1.000
_cell.length_b   1.000
_cell.length_c   1.000
_cell.angle_alpha   90.00
_cell.angle_beta   90.00
_cell.angle_gamma   90.00
#
_symmetry.space_group_name_H-M   'P 1'
#
loop_
_entity.id
_entity.type
_entity.pdbx_description
1 polymer ?
#
loop_
_entity_poly.entity_id
_entity_poly.type
_entity_poly.pdbx_seq_one_letter_code
_entity_poly.pdbx_strand_id
1 'polypeptide(L)'
;MTLWLTLIAAGLLTYAIRASFLVSAGRFHLSHTARRALRFVPVAVLTALIVPDLLIQNNQIAITLDNQRLIAGLVAVLVAWRTRNTLLTIAVGMAVLGGMMILM
;
A
#
# COMPACT_ATOMS: atom_id res chain seq x y z
N MET A 1 15.73 23.99 16.02
CA MET A 1 16.41 24.17 14.71
C MET A 1 16.59 22.87 13.92
N THR A 2 16.64 21.69 14.55
CA THR A 2 16.89 20.41 13.87
C THR A 2 15.76 19.95 12.94
N LEU A 3 14.49 20.22 13.27
CA LEU A 3 13.33 19.85 12.44
C LEU A 3 13.32 20.52 11.06
N TRP A 4 13.73 21.78 10.97
CA TRP A 4 13.81 22.49 9.70
C TRP A 4 14.93 21.91 8.81
N LEU A 5 16.07 21.58 9.41
CA LEU A 5 17.18 20.92 8.71
C LEU A 5 16.80 19.52 8.23
N THR A 6 16.09 18.72 9.03
CA THR A 6 15.66 17.37 8.61
C THR A 6 14.62 17.42 7.50
N LEU A 7 13.67 18.36 7.54
CA LEU A 7 12.68 18.55 6.47
C LEU A 7 13.36 18.94 5.15
N ILE A 8 14.27 19.92 5.19
CA ILE A 8 15.01 20.36 4.01
C ILE A 8 15.88 19.21 3.48
N ALA A 9 16.62 18.52 4.36
CA ALA A 9 17.46 17.39 3.96
C ALA A 9 16.65 16.23 3.36
N ALA A 10 15.52 15.86 3.97
CA ALA A 10 14.64 14.81 3.47
C ALA A 10 14.01 15.19 2.12
N GLY A 11 13.59 16.45 1.97
CA GLY A 11 13.08 16.98 0.70
C GLY A 11 14.14 16.93 -0.39
N LEU A 12 15.36 17.40 -0.10
CA LEU A 12 16.48 17.41 -1.05
C LEU A 12 16.87 15.99 -1.44
N LEU A 13 16.91 15.05 -0.49
CA LEU A 13 17.25 13.65 -0.73
C LEU A 13 16.19 12.97 -1.60
N THR A 14 14.91 13.16 -1.29
CA THR A 14 13.79 12.62 -2.08
C THR A 14 13.82 13.17 -3.51
N TYR A 15 14.07 14.48 -3.64
CA TYR A 15 14.20 15.13 -4.93
C TYR A 15 15.41 14.60 -5.70
N ALA A 16 16.57 14.46 -5.05
CA ALA A 16 17.78 13.92 -5.67
C ALA A 16 17.58 12.49 -6.18
N ILE A 17 16.90 11.62 -5.44
CA ILE A 17 16.59 10.25 -5.87
C ILE A 17 15.69 10.27 -7.12
N ARG A 18 14.59 11.06 -7.11
CA ARG A 18 13.69 11.18 -8.26
C ARG A 18 14.36 11.84 -9.47
N ALA A 19 15.12 12.91 -9.25
CA ALA A 19 15.83 13.65 -10.27
C ALA A 19 16.95 12.80 -10.90
N SER A 20 17.64 11.97 -10.11
CA SER A 20 18.62 11.01 -10.63
C SER A 20 17.97 10.03 -11.61
N PHE A 21 16.78 9.50 -11.30
CA PHE A 21 16.02 8.68 -12.24
C PHE A 21 15.58 9.45 -13.48
N LEU A 22 15.11 10.69 -13.33
CA LEU A 22 14.61 11.51 -14.45
C LEU A 22 15.73 11.95 -15.42
N VAL A 23 16.86 12.40 -14.88
CA VAL A 23 18.04 12.82 -15.65
C VAL A 23 18.75 11.61 -16.28
N SER A 24 18.83 10.50 -15.56
CA SER A 24 19.43 9.25 -16.06
C SER A 24 18.54 8.51 -17.07
N ALA A 25 17.21 8.70 -17.02
CA ALA A 25 16.27 8.15 -18.00
C ALA A 25 16.48 8.66 -19.44
N GLY A 26 17.17 9.80 -19.63
CA GLY A 26 17.56 10.30 -20.95
C GLY A 26 18.81 9.64 -21.54
N ARG A 27 19.60 8.91 -20.73
CA ARG A 27 20.86 8.26 -21.17
C ARG A 27 20.85 6.75 -21.06
N PHE A 28 20.03 6.18 -20.17
CA PHE A 28 19.77 4.75 -20.12
C PHE A 28 18.56 4.43 -21.00
N HIS A 29 18.81 3.72 -22.11
CA HIS A 29 17.75 3.00 -22.84
C HIS A 29 17.20 1.92 -21.90
N LEU A 30 16.27 2.29 -21.01
CA LEU A 30 15.53 1.34 -20.19
C LEU A 30 14.95 0.28 -21.12
N SER A 31 15.40 -0.97 -20.97
CA SER A 31 14.89 -2.06 -21.79
C SER A 31 13.37 -2.11 -21.68
N HIS A 32 12.71 -2.55 -22.74
CA HIS A 32 11.25 -2.60 -22.79
C HIS A 32 10.66 -3.37 -21.58
N THR A 33 11.41 -4.34 -21.05
CA THR A 33 11.12 -5.09 -19.82
C THR A 33 11.19 -4.24 -18.56
N ALA A 34 12.25 -3.45 -18.37
CA ALA A 34 12.42 -2.60 -17.18
C ALA A 34 11.34 -1.51 -17.09
N ARG A 35 10.99 -0.87 -18.22
CA ARG A 35 9.91 0.11 -18.28
C ARG A 35 8.54 -0.52 -17.98
N ARG A 36 8.31 -1.76 -18.45
CA ARG A 36 7.10 -2.51 -18.14
C ARG A 36 7.02 -2.89 -16.67
N ALA A 37 8.12 -3.34 -16.07
CA ALA A 37 8.21 -3.66 -14.64
C ALA A 37 7.95 -2.44 -13.74
N LEU A 38 8.53 -1.28 -14.08
CA LEU A 38 8.33 -0.01 -13.36
C LEU A 38 6.85 0.41 -13.27
N ARG A 39 6.04 0.08 -14.28
CA ARG A 39 4.58 0.37 -14.26
C ARG A 39 3.82 -0.45 -13.21
N PHE A 40 4.34 -1.62 -12.82
CA PHE A 40 3.73 -2.49 -11.80
C PHE A 40 4.20 -2.17 -10.38
N VAL A 41 5.28 -1.39 -10.22
CA VAL A 41 5.83 -1.01 -8.91
C VAL A 41 4.76 -0.41 -7.98
N PRO A 42 3.91 0.55 -8.39
CA PRO A 42 2.94 1.14 -7.48
C PRO A 42 1.97 0.11 -6.90
N VAL A 43 1.40 -0.76 -7.74
CA VAL A 43 0.50 -1.83 -7.31
C VAL A 43 1.22 -2.86 -6.45
N ALA A 44 2.44 -3.26 -6.83
CA ALA A 44 3.23 -4.23 -6.09
C ALA A 44 3.58 -3.72 -4.69
N VAL A 45 3.99 -2.46 -4.56
CA VAL A 45 4.31 -1.84 -3.27
C VAL A 45 3.07 -1.73 -2.40
N LEU A 46 1.94 -1.23 -2.94
CA LEU A 46 0.68 -1.18 -2.17
C LEU A 46 0.26 -2.57 -1.68
N THR A 47 0.39 -3.58 -2.54
CA THR A 47 0.07 -4.97 -2.16
C THR A 47 1.01 -5.48 -1.08
N ALA A 48 2.32 -5.23 -1.21
CA ALA A 48 3.32 -5.62 -0.22
C ALA A 48 3.18 -4.89 1.13
N LEU A 49 2.55 -3.71 1.15
CA LEU A 49 2.22 -2.99 2.39
C LEU A 49 0.97 -3.54 3.06
N ILE A 50 -0.09 -3.79 2.28
CA ILE A 50 -1.41 -4.17 2.81
C ILE A 50 -1.46 -5.65 3.21
N VAL A 51 -0.87 -6.55 2.42
CA VAL A 51 -0.92 -8.00 2.67
C VAL A 51 -0.38 -8.38 4.06
N PRO A 52 0.85 -8.02 4.48
CA PRO A 52 1.34 -8.38 5.81
C PRO A 52 0.51 -7.75 6.92
N ASP A 53 0.00 -6.53 6.71
CA ASP A 53 -0.87 -5.84 7.67
C ASP A 53 -2.20 -6.61 7.91
N LEU A 54 -2.68 -7.34 6.91
CA LEU A 54 -3.87 -8.21 7.04
C LEU A 54 -3.55 -9.57 7.65
N LEU A 55 -2.42 -10.19 7.29
CA LEU A 55 -2.09 -11.57 7.70
C LEU A 55 -1.39 -11.69 9.06
N ILE A 56 -0.64 -10.66 9.49
CA ILE A 56 0.18 -10.72 10.69
C ILE A 56 -0.54 -10.00 11.82
N GLN A 57 -0.89 -10.74 12.88
CA GLN A 57 -1.31 -10.19 14.16
C GLN A 57 -0.37 -10.71 15.25
N ASN A 58 0.06 -9.82 16.15
CA ASN A 58 0.93 -10.16 17.29
C ASN A 58 2.20 -10.95 16.89
N ASN A 59 2.83 -10.54 15.79
CA ASN A 59 4.06 -11.15 15.27
C ASN A 59 3.94 -12.63 14.87
N GLN A 60 2.70 -13.13 14.74
CA GLN A 60 2.40 -14.47 14.24
C GLN A 60 1.49 -14.40 13.01
N ILE A 61 1.63 -15.40 12.13
CA ILE A 61 0.78 -15.56 10.96
C ILE A 61 -0.59 -16.05 11.44
N ALA A 62 -1.54 -15.12 11.56
CA ALA A 62 -2.87 -15.38 12.09
C ALA A 62 -3.85 -15.60 10.93
N ILE A 63 -3.72 -16.72 10.23
CA ILE A 63 -4.68 -17.18 9.21
C ILE A 63 -5.82 -17.94 9.91
N THR A 64 -6.53 -17.22 10.76
CA THR A 64 -7.66 -17.76 11.54
C THR A 64 -8.88 -16.89 11.29
N LEU A 65 -10.08 -17.47 11.34
CA LEU A 65 -11.35 -16.71 11.28
C LEU A 65 -11.53 -15.76 12.47
N ASP A 66 -10.66 -15.81 13.48
CA ASP A 66 -10.61 -14.86 14.58
C ASP A 66 -9.92 -13.54 14.19
N ASN A 67 -9.14 -13.54 13.10
CA ASN A 67 -8.47 -12.35 12.60
C ASN A 67 -9.48 -11.44 11.88
N GLN A 68 -10.04 -10.51 12.63
CA GLN A 68 -11.00 -9.51 12.14
C GLN A 68 -10.46 -8.70 10.95
N ARG A 69 -9.15 -8.39 10.93
CA ARG A 69 -8.52 -7.63 9.84
C ARG A 69 -8.53 -8.44 8.55
N LEU A 70 -8.24 -9.74 8.63
CA LEU A 70 -8.28 -10.65 7.48
C LEU A 70 -9.68 -10.76 6.89
N ILE A 71 -10.71 -10.89 7.74
CA ILE A 71 -12.12 -10.98 7.31
C ILE A 71 -12.58 -9.65 6.70
N ALA A 72 -12.31 -8.52 7.34
CA ALA A 72 -12.64 -7.20 6.80
C ALA A 72 -11.94 -6.95 5.46
N GLY A 73 -10.67 -7.35 5.33
CA GLY A 73 -9.90 -7.30 4.09
C GLY A 73 -10.50 -8.15 2.97
N LEU A 74 -10.87 -9.41 3.26
CA LEU A 74 -11.53 -10.30 2.31
C LEU A 74 -12.87 -9.75 1.83
N VAL A 75 -13.70 -9.23 2.74
CA VAL A 75 -14.98 -8.61 2.38
C VAL A 75 -14.75 -7.36 1.54
N ALA A 76 -13.78 -6.52 1.89
CA ALA A 76 -13.43 -5.35 1.09
C ALA A 76 -12.99 -5.72 -0.33
N VAL A 77 -12.16 -6.77 -0.49
CA VAL A 77 -11.75 -7.28 -1.80
C VAL A 77 -12.96 -7.78 -2.61
N LEU A 78 -13.87 -8.53 -1.96
CA LEU A 78 -15.07 -9.05 -2.61
C LEU A 78 -15.99 -7.92 -3.10
N VAL A 79 -16.17 -6.88 -2.27
CA VAL A 79 -16.99 -5.70 -2.59
C VAL A 79 -16.33 -4.85 -3.67
N ALA A 80 -15.00 -4.68 -3.63
CA ALA A 80 -14.25 -3.99 -4.67
C ALA A 80 -14.41 -4.68 -6.02
N TRP A 81 -14.34 -6.01 -6.04
CA TRP A 81 -14.51 -6.81 -7.25
C TRP A 81 -15.93 -6.70 -7.82
N ARG A 82 -16.95 -6.74 -6.95
CA ARG A 82 -18.36 -6.65 -7.36
C ARG A 82 -18.77 -5.26 -7.82
N THR A 83 -18.37 -4.23 -7.06
CA THR A 83 -18.96 -2.88 -7.17
C THR A 83 -18.12 -1.94 -8.04
N ARG A 84 -16.82 -2.26 -8.23
CA ARG A 84 -15.82 -1.37 -8.88
C ARG A 84 -15.82 0.08 -8.36
N ASN A 85 -16.38 0.31 -7.17
CA ASN A 85 -16.52 1.61 -6.55
C ASN A 85 -15.69 1.64 -5.25
N THR A 86 -14.61 2.42 -5.27
CA THR A 86 -13.67 2.54 -4.16
C THR A 86 -14.31 3.11 -2.88
N LEU A 87 -15.24 4.05 -3.01
CA LEU A 87 -15.96 4.63 -1.86
C LEU A 87 -16.78 3.57 -1.13
N LEU A 88 -17.50 2.71 -1.88
CA LEU A 88 -18.27 1.61 -1.29
C LEU A 88 -17.37 0.54 -0.67
N THR A 89 -16.23 0.24 -1.29
CA THR A 89 -15.23 -0.67 -0.70
C THR A 89 -14.74 -0.16 0.65
N ILE A 90 -14.39 1.13 0.74
CA ILE A 90 -13.91 1.74 1.99
C ILE A 90 -15.02 1.75 3.03
N ALA A 91 -16.23 2.19 2.66
CA ALA A 91 -17.37 2.25 3.58
C ALA A 91 -17.72 0.86 4.16
N VAL A 92 -17.80 -0.18 3.31
CA VAL A 92 -18.11 -1.54 3.76
C VAL A 92 -16.96 -2.11 4.58
N GLY A 93 -15.70 -1.92 4.16
CA GLY A 93 -14.54 -2.38 4.93
C GLY A 93 -14.48 -1.76 6.32
N MET A 94 -14.72 -0.45 6.43
CA MET A 94 -14.81 0.25 7.73
C MET A 94 -16.00 -0.22 8.56
N ALA A 95 -17.16 -0.45 7.95
CA ALA A 95 -18.35 -0.94 8.65
C ALA A 95 -18.15 -2.37 9.21
N VAL A 96 -17.50 -3.25 8.45
CA VAL A 96 -17.20 -4.62 8.90
C VAL A 96 -16.16 -4.62 10.01
N LEU A 97 -15.08 -3.86 9.86
CA LEU A 97 -14.03 -3.76 10.88
C LEU A 97 -14.60 -3.12 12.16
N GLY A 98 -15.31 -2.00 12.04
CA GLY A 98 -15.94 -1.32 13.17
C GLY A 98 -17.00 -2.18 13.84
N GLY A 99 -17.82 -2.90 13.06
CA GLY A 99 -18.82 -3.83 13.58
C GLY A 99 -18.19 -4.98 14.37
N MET A 100 -17.10 -5.57 13.86
CA MET A 100 -16.35 -6.61 14.58
C MET A 100 -15.67 -6.08 15.84
N MET A 101 -15.14 -4.84 15.80
CA MET A 101 -14.50 -4.21 16.96
C MET A 101 -15.49 -3.82 18.06
N ILE A 102 -16.75 -3.52 17.73
CA ILE A 102 -17.80 -3.17 18.70
C ILE A 102 -18.44 -4.41 19.34
N LEU A 103 -18.40 -5.56 18.66
CA LEU A 103 -19.04 -6.80 19.10
C LEU A 103 -18.19 -7.63 20.08
N MET A 104 -16.89 -7.37 20.19
CA MET A 104 -15.95 -8.01 21.14
C MET A 104 -15.51 -7.02 22.20
#